data_AF-A0A2V7ESF1-F1
#
_entry.id   AF-A0A2V7ESF1-F1
#
_cell.length_a   1.000
_cell.length_b   1.000
_cell.length_c   1.000
_cell.angle_alpha   90.00
_cell.angle_beta   90.00
_cell.angle_gamma   90.00
#
_symmetry.space_group_name_H-M   'P 1'
#
loop_
_entity.id
_entity.type
_entity.pdbx_description
1 polymer ?
#
loop_
_entity_poly.entity_id
_entity_poly.type
_entity_poly.pdbx_seq_one_letter_code
_entity_poly.pdbx_strand_id
1 'polypeptide(L)'
;MRAAMKRFLAGLGGLVLPALLAAQGTEPLRKTDLIRLLSSPMIPRGEVADLVRRNCLAFRPTERDWADLRGLGADAEVLSGIGGCAARQTSRAVVTLASGQPAASALGTSPPVPVATPPALPAVVTVAPTAPRAVGLAGGEALIRVGARRGDAPVRGVVLVLHGSSGIAGGAGRDVQAITDDSGLAVFRFPAGRQVANYHLEVVSRTGAALPGRPSVELAVRPGRPVVADVRPARLEVGAAPEGPVTIQVAVRDSFGNAVANEPLELRPERGDMGVVSDARVTDSLGRAAFVVQTAALRRPGRIELRARGERLAAFDAVFSGTAASAGTGFVSSGGQRGVARMLLTEPLLFQAHTVSGRPLSGRVVSVRGRNAQVRDSAVTDSLGRARIEVTLGAQAGMAVVTASLDSVQAAETLRVDPGPAVELILERDGVRVDGGRILVERDVPFALTLKARDGYGNMVPTASLSRTLLDVLRRYNVRSQLLKFVGVQTDSLTAALKFKPVALGSTDLKISAGLAATVSVEVVRPSR
;
A
#
# COMPACT_ATOMS: atom_id res chain seq x y z
N MET A 1 -10.71 35.99 -21.86
CA MET A 1 -10.43 36.97 -20.78
C MET A 1 -9.05 36.61 -20.21
N ARG A 2 -7.95 37.29 -20.61
CA ARG A 2 -7.26 38.41 -19.88
C ARG A 2 -7.18 38.14 -18.36
N ALA A 3 -6.08 38.19 -17.62
CA ALA A 3 -4.67 38.61 -17.79
C ALA A 3 -3.87 38.00 -16.60
N ALA A 4 -2.65 37.47 -16.79
CA ALA A 4 -1.36 38.08 -16.42
C ALA A 4 -1.31 38.90 -15.10
N MET A 5 -0.46 38.50 -14.15
CA MET A 5 0.23 39.44 -13.24
C MET A 5 1.67 38.96 -12.97
N LYS A 6 2.62 39.83 -13.31
CA LYS A 6 4.07 39.68 -13.24
C LYS A 6 4.64 40.07 -11.87
N ARG A 7 5.76 39.42 -11.53
CA ARG A 7 7.01 39.91 -10.91
C ARG A 7 6.98 41.27 -10.19
N PHE A 8 7.56 41.29 -8.98
CA PHE A 8 8.36 42.41 -8.49
C PHE A 8 9.75 41.92 -8.06
N LEU A 9 10.75 42.74 -8.38
CA LEU A 9 12.19 42.48 -8.35
C LEU A 9 12.84 43.76 -7.81
N ALA A 10 13.90 43.59 -7.00
CA ALA A 10 14.89 44.61 -6.57
C ALA A 10 14.39 45.72 -5.60
N GLY A 11 15.19 46.25 -4.66
CA GLY A 11 16.60 46.01 -4.37
C GLY A 11 17.12 46.96 -3.27
N LEU A 12 18.41 46.76 -2.95
CA LEU A 12 19.42 47.68 -2.38
C LEU A 12 19.17 48.44 -1.06
N GLY A 13 20.15 48.32 -0.16
CA GLY A 13 20.39 49.24 0.94
C GLY A 13 21.51 48.76 1.86
N GLY A 14 22.76 48.86 1.40
CA GLY A 14 23.92 48.64 2.25
C GLY A 14 24.12 49.81 3.21
N LEU A 15 24.45 49.50 4.47
CA LEU A 15 25.09 50.43 5.40
C LEU A 15 26.05 49.62 6.27
N VAL A 16 27.33 49.81 6.00
CA VAL A 16 28.45 49.41 6.85
C VAL A 16 28.54 50.42 7.99
N LEU A 17 28.50 49.94 9.23
CA LEU A 17 29.20 50.60 10.35
C LEU A 17 29.74 49.53 11.32
N PRO A 18 31.03 49.59 11.68
CA PRO A 18 31.70 48.58 12.51
C PRO A 18 31.59 48.87 14.01
N ALA A 19 31.86 47.82 14.80
CA ALA A 19 32.32 47.84 16.19
C ALA A 19 31.42 48.47 17.26
N LEU A 20 30.81 47.59 18.07
CA LEU A 20 30.74 47.73 19.53
C LEU A 20 30.69 46.32 20.14
N LEU A 21 31.85 45.67 20.17
CA LEU A 21 32.14 44.57 21.08
C LEU A 21 32.82 45.22 22.30
N ALA A 22 32.05 45.49 23.35
CA ALA A 22 32.50 45.47 24.74
C ALA A 22 31.38 45.91 25.68
N ALA A 23 31.26 45.19 26.80
CA ALA A 23 30.47 45.51 27.99
C ALA A 23 28.96 45.20 27.94
N GLN A 24 28.61 43.91 27.90
CA GLN A 24 27.50 43.41 28.74
C GLN A 24 28.02 42.25 29.59
N GLY A 25 27.78 42.36 30.89
CA GLY A 25 28.56 41.73 31.94
C GLY A 25 28.52 40.20 31.97
N THR A 26 29.46 39.65 32.73
CA THR A 26 29.61 38.25 33.14
C THR A 26 28.50 37.82 34.11
N GLU A 27 27.26 38.23 33.90
CA GLU A 27 26.15 37.86 34.77
C GLU A 27 25.61 36.47 34.35
N PRO A 28 25.50 35.51 35.28
CA PRO A 28 24.99 34.19 34.96
C PRO A 28 23.56 34.25 34.40
N LEU A 29 23.32 33.49 33.34
CA LEU A 29 22.03 33.48 32.64
C LEU A 29 20.93 32.92 33.52
N ARG A 30 19.86 33.70 33.72
CA ARG A 30 18.68 33.23 34.45
C ARG A 30 17.83 32.35 33.54
N LYS A 31 16.99 31.53 34.16
CA LYS A 31 16.10 30.60 33.43
C LYS A 31 15.21 31.32 32.42
N THR A 32 14.70 32.50 32.78
CA THR A 32 13.85 33.34 31.91
C THR A 32 14.61 33.85 30.67
N ASP A 33 15.88 34.20 30.82
CA ASP A 33 16.70 34.74 29.73
C ASP A 33 17.01 33.64 28.71
N LEU A 34 17.34 32.44 29.20
CA LEU A 34 17.59 31.28 28.36
C LEU A 34 16.34 30.86 27.57
N ILE A 35 15.17 30.88 28.20
CA ILE A 35 13.89 30.60 27.53
C ILE A 35 13.62 31.65 26.45
N ARG A 36 13.84 32.93 26.73
CA ARG A 36 13.65 34.02 25.76
C ARG A 36 14.60 33.90 24.55
N LEU A 37 15.87 33.58 24.78
CA LEU A 37 16.87 33.37 23.72
C LEU A 37 16.50 32.15 22.84
N LEU A 38 16.04 31.07 23.44
CA LEU A 38 15.62 29.87 22.71
C LEU A 38 14.27 30.05 21.99
N SER A 39 13.39 30.90 22.51
CA SER A 39 12.08 31.13 21.87
C SER A 39 12.15 32.14 20.72
N SER A 40 13.27 32.85 20.57
CA SER A 40 13.49 33.80 19.47
C SER A 40 13.97 33.08 18.20
N PRO A 41 13.25 33.18 17.06
CA PRO A 41 13.67 32.58 15.80
C PRO A 41 14.80 33.36 15.10
N MET A 42 15.09 34.58 15.55
CA MET A 42 16.12 35.45 14.96
C MET A 42 17.53 35.21 15.52
N ILE A 43 17.66 34.39 16.58
CA ILE A 43 18.95 34.11 17.22
C ILE A 43 19.36 32.66 16.86
N PRO A 44 20.46 32.48 16.11
CA PRO A 44 20.95 31.14 15.78
C PRO A 44 21.40 30.39 17.03
N ARG A 45 21.17 29.08 17.07
CA ARG A 45 21.42 28.25 18.26
C ARG A 45 22.90 28.20 18.67
N GLY A 46 23.82 28.25 17.72
CA GLY A 46 25.26 28.35 17.99
C GLY A 46 25.62 29.61 18.80
N GLU A 47 24.94 30.73 18.55
CA GLU A 47 25.16 31.97 19.30
C GLU A 47 24.63 31.86 20.74
N VAL A 48 23.49 31.19 20.92
CA VAL A 48 22.96 30.87 22.26
C VAL A 48 23.92 29.93 23.01
N ALA A 49 24.48 28.92 22.33
CA ALA A 49 25.46 28.00 22.92
C ALA A 49 26.73 28.73 23.37
N ASP A 50 27.25 29.66 22.56
CA ASP A 50 28.38 30.50 22.92
C ASP A 50 28.08 31.41 24.12
N LEU A 51 26.88 31.97 24.18
CA LEU A 51 26.46 32.83 25.29
C LEU A 51 26.31 32.04 26.60
N VAL A 52 25.80 30.80 26.53
CA VAL A 52 25.76 29.87 27.67
C VAL A 52 27.17 29.47 28.11
N ARG A 53 28.07 29.13 27.18
CA ARG A 53 29.46 28.74 27.49
C ARG A 53 30.23 29.86 28.18
N ARG A 54 29.98 31.11 27.79
CA ARG A 54 30.65 32.29 28.34
C ARG A 54 30.11 32.70 29.71
N ASN A 55 28.79 32.78 29.88
CA ASN A 55 28.19 33.34 31.09
C ASN A 55 27.74 32.30 32.12
N CYS A 56 27.59 31.03 31.72
CA CYS A 56 26.99 29.95 32.51
C CYS A 56 25.61 30.28 33.11
N LEU A 57 24.97 29.31 33.74
CA LEU A 57 23.60 29.47 34.26
C LEU A 57 23.59 29.95 35.72
N ALA A 58 22.65 30.82 36.07
CA ALA A 58 22.37 31.23 37.45
C ALA A 58 21.64 30.15 38.27
N PHE A 59 21.21 29.06 37.63
CA PHE A 59 20.41 28.00 38.22
C PHE A 59 20.93 26.62 37.80
N ARG A 60 20.56 25.60 38.57
CA ARG A 60 20.84 24.20 38.24
C ARG A 60 19.63 23.58 37.53
N PRO A 61 19.74 23.19 36.25
CA PRO A 61 18.63 22.57 35.54
C PRO A 61 18.23 21.22 36.15
N THR A 62 16.95 21.08 36.46
CA THR A 62 16.30 19.82 36.84
C THR A 62 15.97 18.97 35.61
N GLU A 63 15.61 17.70 35.78
CA GLU A 63 15.22 16.82 34.66
C GLU A 63 14.04 17.40 33.85
N ARG A 64 13.12 18.09 34.53
CA ARG A 64 12.01 18.82 33.90
C ARG A 64 12.51 19.98 33.05
N ASP A 65 13.48 20.76 33.54
CA ASP A 65 14.08 21.87 32.78
C ASP A 65 14.78 21.37 31.52
N TRP A 66 15.44 20.20 31.58
CA TRP A 66 16.06 19.57 30.41
C TRP A 66 15.04 19.13 29.35
N ALA A 67 13.84 18.73 29.75
CA ALA A 67 12.75 18.42 28.83
C ALA A 67 12.17 19.71 28.21
N ASP A 68 11.95 20.74 29.03
CA ASP A 68 11.39 22.02 28.59
C ASP A 68 12.34 22.74 27.61
N LEU A 69 13.64 22.75 27.88
CA LEU A 69 14.64 23.36 26.99
C LEU A 69 14.74 22.64 25.63
N ARG A 70 14.62 21.31 25.60
CA ARG A 70 14.51 20.53 24.36
C ARG A 70 13.23 20.87 23.60
N GLY A 71 12.11 21.00 24.31
CA GLY A 71 10.83 21.43 23.74
C GLY A 71 10.88 22.84 23.13
N LEU A 72 11.71 23.72 23.69
CA LEU A 72 11.97 25.07 23.19
C LEU A 72 13.02 25.11 22.06
N GLY A 73 13.51 23.96 21.60
CA GLY A 73 14.42 23.84 20.47
C GLY A 73 15.89 24.12 20.80
N ALA A 74 16.32 23.86 22.05
CA ALA A 74 17.74 23.75 22.38
C ALA A 74 18.33 22.50 21.70
N ASP A 75 19.32 22.70 20.85
CA ASP A 75 20.01 21.63 20.15
C ASP A 75 21.14 21.01 20.99
N ALA A 76 21.80 19.99 20.44
CA ALA A 76 22.86 19.26 21.14
C ALA A 76 24.01 20.18 21.60
N GLU A 77 24.27 21.28 20.88
CA GLU A 77 25.37 22.19 21.19
C GLU A 77 25.04 23.09 22.39
N VAL A 78 23.81 23.64 22.42
CA VAL A 78 23.32 24.41 23.57
C VAL A 78 23.23 23.51 24.81
N LEU A 79 22.68 22.30 24.67
CA LEU A 79 22.52 21.36 25.79
C LEU A 79 23.88 20.90 26.36
N SER A 80 24.87 20.68 25.49
CA SER A 80 26.25 20.39 25.90
C SER A 80 26.88 21.56 26.68
N GLY A 81 26.68 22.80 26.22
CA GLY A 81 27.13 24.01 26.93
C GLY A 81 26.51 24.15 28.33
N ILE A 82 25.21 23.90 28.45
CA ILE A 82 24.48 23.88 29.73
C ILE A 82 25.04 22.79 30.67
N GLY A 83 25.26 21.59 30.15
CA GLY A 83 25.79 20.46 30.91
C GLY A 83 27.21 20.74 31.43
N GLY A 84 28.06 21.35 30.60
CA GLY A 84 29.40 21.79 30.98
C GLY A 84 29.40 22.81 32.13
N CYS A 85 28.45 23.76 32.12
CA CYS A 85 28.29 24.72 33.21
C CYS A 85 27.78 24.07 34.50
N ALA A 86 26.83 23.14 34.42
CA ALA A 86 26.33 22.40 35.58
C ALA A 86 27.43 21.56 36.26
N ALA A 87 28.30 20.92 35.46
CA ALA A 87 29.46 20.15 35.95
C ALA A 87 30.56 21.04 36.58
N ARG A 88 30.76 22.26 36.07
CA ARG A 88 31.69 23.24 36.67
C ARG A 88 31.20 23.78 38.01
N GLN A 89 29.89 23.93 38.21
CA GLN A 89 29.30 24.37 39.48
C GLN A 89 29.38 23.31 40.57
N THR A 90 29.30 22.02 40.25
CA THR A 90 29.58 20.93 41.20
C THR A 90 31.05 20.88 41.57
N SER A 91 31.96 21.15 40.61
CA SER A 91 33.40 21.17 40.87
C SER A 91 33.85 22.36 41.73
N ARG A 92 33.27 23.56 41.55
CA ARG A 92 33.57 24.75 42.37
C ARG A 92 33.10 24.61 43.83
N ALA A 93 31.96 23.97 44.06
CA ALA A 93 31.43 23.72 45.41
C ALA A 93 32.33 22.79 46.23
N VAL A 94 33.05 21.87 45.57
CA VAL A 94 34.00 20.94 46.21
C VAL A 94 35.32 21.63 46.55
N VAL A 95 35.74 22.64 45.78
CA VAL A 95 36.98 23.41 46.03
C VAL A 95 36.81 24.44 47.15
N THR A 96 35.62 25.03 47.35
CA THR A 96 35.35 25.96 48.46
C THR A 96 35.30 25.32 49.85
N LEU A 97 35.27 23.98 49.96
CA LEU A 97 35.29 23.27 51.25
C LEU A 97 36.69 22.79 51.66
N ALA A 98 37.73 22.99 50.81
CA ALA A 98 39.06 22.43 51.02
C ALA A 98 40.18 23.46 51.30
N SER A 99 39.85 24.74 51.50
CA SER A 99 40.85 25.77 51.80
C SER A 99 40.34 26.76 52.85
N GLY A 100 40.69 26.50 54.11
CA GLY A 100 40.38 27.40 55.23
C GLY A 100 40.88 26.90 56.59
N GLN A 101 42.19 26.95 56.83
CA GLN A 101 42.82 27.07 58.16
C GLN A 101 44.25 27.62 58.00
N PRO A 102 44.90 28.25 59.01
CA PRO A 102 44.46 28.53 60.39
C PRO A 102 44.82 29.95 60.91
N ALA A 103 44.31 30.35 62.09
CA ALA A 103 45.10 30.94 63.20
C ALA A 103 44.26 31.49 64.37
N ALA A 104 44.61 30.99 65.57
CA ALA A 104 44.80 31.68 66.84
C ALA A 104 43.62 32.22 67.70
N SER A 105 43.58 31.67 68.93
CA SER A 105 43.30 32.30 70.24
C SER A 105 41.87 32.74 70.56
N ALA A 106 41.33 32.59 71.77
CA ALA A 106 41.74 31.94 73.00
C ALA A 106 40.54 31.90 73.98
N LEU A 107 40.65 31.00 74.97
CA LEU A 107 40.02 30.99 76.31
C LEU A 107 38.61 30.40 76.48
N GLY A 108 38.53 29.41 77.38
CA GLY A 108 37.28 28.85 77.89
C GLY A 108 37.44 27.44 78.44
N THR A 109 37.81 27.36 79.72
CA THR A 109 38.20 26.19 80.51
C THR A 109 37.05 25.22 80.79
N SER A 110 37.22 23.93 80.53
CA SER A 110 36.73 22.80 81.36
C SER A 110 37.22 21.45 80.80
N PRO A 111 37.70 20.49 81.63
CA PRO A 111 38.20 19.21 81.15
C PRO A 111 37.06 18.21 80.90
N PRO A 112 37.01 17.50 79.76
CA PRO A 112 36.14 16.34 79.62
C PRO A 112 36.85 15.09 80.14
N VAL A 113 36.14 14.38 81.01
CA VAL A 113 36.41 13.01 81.43
C VAL A 113 36.47 12.09 80.19
N PRO A 114 37.44 11.16 80.07
CA PRO A 114 37.49 10.24 78.94
C PRO A 114 36.36 9.20 79.08
N VAL A 115 35.30 9.36 78.31
CA VAL A 115 34.34 8.29 78.07
C VAL A 115 34.95 7.37 77.03
N ALA A 116 35.27 6.14 77.45
CA ALA A 116 35.75 5.08 76.59
C ALA A 116 34.79 4.87 75.40
N THR A 117 35.32 4.96 74.19
CA THR A 117 34.62 4.57 72.97
C THR A 117 34.34 3.06 73.04
N PRO A 118 33.08 2.60 72.93
CA PRO A 118 32.83 1.17 72.82
C PRO A 118 33.43 0.67 71.50
N PRO A 119 33.94 -0.57 71.45
CA PRO A 119 34.46 -1.15 70.22
C PRO A 119 33.37 -1.15 69.15
N ALA A 120 33.69 -0.64 67.95
CA ALA A 120 32.81 -0.72 66.80
C ALA A 120 32.48 -2.21 66.56
N LEU A 121 31.19 -2.54 66.64
CA LEU A 121 30.69 -3.85 66.24
C LEU A 121 31.22 -4.18 64.84
N PRO A 122 31.61 -5.43 64.56
CA PRO A 122 32.05 -5.80 63.22
C PRO A 122 30.95 -5.42 62.23
N ALA A 123 31.27 -4.51 61.31
CA ALA A 123 30.33 -4.08 60.29
C ALA A 123 29.90 -5.32 59.48
N VAL A 124 28.62 -5.66 59.60
CA VAL A 124 28.04 -6.80 58.89
C VAL A 124 27.95 -6.42 57.41
N VAL A 125 28.11 -7.41 56.52
CA VAL A 125 27.90 -7.19 55.08
C VAL A 125 26.41 -6.92 54.84
N THR A 126 26.09 -5.72 54.37
CA THR A 126 24.75 -5.33 53.94
C THR A 126 24.61 -5.53 52.44
N VAL A 127 23.52 -6.16 52.02
CA VAL A 127 23.20 -6.41 50.61
C VAL A 127 21.89 -5.72 50.29
N ALA A 128 21.88 -4.93 49.21
CA ALA A 128 20.69 -4.19 48.79
C ALA A 128 20.62 -4.08 47.27
N PRO A 129 19.43 -4.22 46.66
CA PRO A 129 19.23 -3.92 45.25
C PRO A 129 19.49 -2.44 44.97
N THR A 130 20.06 -2.15 43.80
CA THR A 130 20.27 -0.76 43.36
C THR A 130 18.94 -0.07 43.01
N ALA A 131 17.92 -0.86 42.64
CA ALA A 131 16.57 -0.39 42.43
C ALA A 131 15.57 -1.41 43.00
N PRO A 132 14.47 -0.98 43.64
CA PRO A 132 13.46 -1.88 44.18
C PRO A 132 12.63 -2.58 43.09
N ARG A 133 12.67 -2.04 41.86
CA ARG A 133 11.90 -2.53 40.71
C ARG A 133 12.80 -2.66 39.48
N ALA A 134 12.65 -3.79 38.79
CA ALA A 134 13.24 -4.04 37.48
C ALA A 134 12.15 -4.32 36.45
N VAL A 135 12.40 -3.99 35.19
CA VAL A 135 11.46 -4.23 34.09
C VAL A 135 12.13 -5.11 33.03
N GLY A 136 11.45 -6.17 32.63
CA GLY A 136 11.85 -7.03 31.51
C GLY A 136 10.74 -7.10 30.45
N LEU A 137 11.10 -7.38 29.20
CA LEU A 137 10.13 -7.65 28.14
C LEU A 137 9.95 -9.16 27.99
N ALA A 138 8.72 -9.61 27.72
CA ALA A 138 8.45 -11.01 27.42
C ALA A 138 9.31 -11.50 26.25
N GLY A 139 10.01 -12.63 26.45
CA GLY A 139 10.99 -13.20 25.51
C GLY A 139 12.34 -12.48 25.46
N GLY A 140 12.55 -11.42 26.25
CA GLY A 140 13.80 -10.69 26.37
C GLY A 140 14.60 -11.06 27.62
N GLU A 141 15.68 -10.31 27.85
CA GLU A 141 16.48 -10.41 29.07
C GLU A 141 16.05 -9.40 30.14
N ALA A 142 16.08 -9.83 31.40
CA ALA A 142 15.97 -8.98 32.57
C ALA A 142 17.35 -8.74 33.19
N LEU A 143 17.53 -7.54 33.74
CA LEU A 143 18.75 -7.09 34.41
C LEU A 143 18.42 -6.61 35.81
N ILE A 144 19.05 -7.22 36.82
CA ILE A 144 18.94 -6.81 38.22
C ILE A 144 20.34 -6.57 38.78
N ARG A 145 20.50 -5.45 39.49
CA ARG A 145 21.77 -5.04 40.09
C ARG A 145 21.65 -5.01 41.59
N VAL A 146 22.60 -5.64 42.28
CA VAL A 146 22.62 -5.76 43.74
C VAL A 146 24.00 -5.37 44.25
N GLY A 147 24.04 -4.43 45.20
CA GLY A 147 25.27 -4.00 45.85
C GLY A 147 25.49 -4.75 47.17
N ALA A 148 26.73 -5.13 47.45
CA ALA A 148 27.18 -5.62 48.76
C ALA A 148 28.22 -4.65 49.34
N ARG A 149 27.98 -4.21 50.59
CA ARG A 149 28.87 -3.28 51.30
C ARG A 149 29.11 -3.74 52.73
N ARG A 150 30.26 -3.34 53.29
CA ARG A 150 30.61 -3.49 54.69
C ARG A 150 30.88 -2.09 55.24
N GLY A 151 29.89 -1.52 55.94
CA GLY A 151 29.86 -0.07 56.16
C GLY A 151 29.79 0.64 54.80
N ASP A 152 30.71 1.58 54.55
CA ASP A 152 30.80 2.28 53.26
C ASP A 152 31.67 1.57 52.21
N ALA A 153 32.42 0.53 52.59
CA ALA A 153 33.33 -0.16 51.69
C ALA A 153 32.61 -1.22 50.82
N PRO A 154 32.82 -1.27 49.50
CA PRO A 154 32.30 -2.33 48.65
C PRO A 154 32.94 -3.69 48.97
N VAL A 155 32.16 -4.77 48.84
CA VAL A 155 32.65 -6.13 49.12
C VAL A 155 32.65 -6.96 47.84
N ARG A 156 33.85 -7.33 47.38
CA ARG A 156 34.09 -8.21 46.22
C ARG A 156 33.88 -9.68 46.57
N GLY A 157 33.49 -10.49 45.58
CA GLY A 157 33.54 -11.95 45.63
C GLY A 157 32.38 -12.60 46.40
N VAL A 158 31.38 -11.81 46.80
CA VAL A 158 30.16 -12.31 47.43
C VAL A 158 29.30 -12.95 46.37
N VAL A 159 28.93 -14.22 46.55
CA VAL A 159 28.01 -14.92 45.65
C VAL A 159 26.59 -14.83 46.18
N LEU A 160 25.75 -14.22 45.35
CA LEU A 160 24.36 -13.93 45.63
C LEU A 160 23.48 -14.73 44.67
N VAL A 161 22.31 -15.14 45.15
CA VAL A 161 21.31 -15.89 44.39
C VAL A 161 19.99 -15.11 44.40
N LEU A 162 19.33 -14.99 43.24
CA LEU A 162 17.97 -14.47 43.15
C LEU A 162 16.97 -15.61 43.32
N HIS A 163 16.52 -15.80 44.55
CA HIS A 163 15.52 -16.81 44.88
C HIS A 163 14.16 -16.45 44.28
N GLY A 164 13.48 -17.45 43.71
CA GLY A 164 12.19 -17.30 43.03
C GLY A 164 12.30 -17.06 41.52
N SER A 165 13.51 -16.84 41.00
CA SER A 165 13.72 -16.65 39.56
C SER A 165 13.55 -17.95 38.75
N SER A 166 13.67 -19.11 39.40
CA SER A 166 13.30 -20.42 38.84
C SER A 166 11.82 -20.55 38.49
N GLY A 167 10.93 -19.86 39.21
CA GLY A 167 9.47 -19.92 39.02
C GLY A 167 8.95 -19.06 37.86
N ILE A 168 9.83 -18.31 37.19
CA ILE A 168 9.45 -17.46 36.06
C ILE A 168 9.13 -18.33 34.85
N ALA A 169 7.88 -18.29 34.38
CA ALA A 169 7.43 -19.08 33.23
C ALA A 169 8.20 -18.71 31.95
N GLY A 170 8.93 -19.68 31.39
CA GLY A 170 9.84 -19.45 30.25
C GLY A 170 11.10 -18.66 30.60
N GLY A 171 11.44 -18.54 31.90
CA GLY A 171 12.66 -17.93 32.43
C GLY A 171 13.85 -18.91 32.44
N ALA A 172 14.80 -18.69 33.35
CA ALA A 172 16.04 -19.48 33.44
C ALA A 172 15.85 -20.94 33.90
N GLY A 173 14.67 -21.28 34.45
CA GLY A 173 14.35 -22.63 34.96
C GLY A 173 15.10 -23.03 36.25
N ARG A 174 15.94 -22.13 36.78
CA ARG A 174 16.68 -22.28 38.04
C ARG A 174 16.95 -20.91 38.64
N ASP A 175 17.21 -20.87 39.94
CA ASP A 175 17.58 -19.61 40.59
C ASP A 175 18.94 -19.12 40.10
N VAL A 176 18.98 -17.89 39.59
CA VAL A 176 20.17 -17.34 38.95
C VAL A 176 21.14 -16.76 39.98
N GLN A 177 22.43 -16.88 39.70
CA GLN A 177 23.50 -16.49 40.61
C GLN A 177 24.39 -15.41 39.97
N ALA A 178 24.89 -14.51 40.79
CA ALA A 178 25.85 -13.48 40.39
C ALA A 178 26.89 -13.27 41.50
N ILE A 179 28.09 -12.83 41.10
CA ILE A 179 29.21 -12.57 42.01
C ILE A 179 29.47 -11.07 42.02
N THR A 180 29.72 -10.50 43.20
CA THR A 180 30.09 -9.08 43.30
C THR A 180 31.48 -8.83 42.74
N ASP A 181 31.59 -7.83 41.87
CA ASP A 181 32.85 -7.35 41.31
C ASP A 181 33.63 -6.47 42.30
N ASP A 182 34.71 -5.83 41.83
CA ASP A 182 35.54 -4.92 42.63
C ASP A 182 34.80 -3.68 43.16
N SER A 183 33.68 -3.31 42.52
CA SER A 183 32.80 -2.24 42.99
C SER A 183 31.77 -2.71 44.01
N GLY A 184 31.77 -4.00 44.35
CA GLY A 184 30.77 -4.62 45.22
C GLY A 184 29.44 -4.86 44.52
N LEU A 185 29.39 -4.84 43.19
CA LEU A 185 28.16 -4.98 42.41
C LEU A 185 28.03 -6.38 41.82
N ALA A 186 26.90 -7.04 42.08
CA ALA A 186 26.49 -8.25 41.40
C ALA A 186 25.42 -7.91 40.35
N VAL A 187 25.63 -8.35 39.10
CA VAL A 187 24.69 -8.14 37.99
C VAL A 187 24.08 -9.47 37.58
N PHE A 188 22.78 -9.62 37.78
CA PHE A 188 22.01 -10.75 37.32
C PHE A 188 21.49 -10.49 35.91
N ARG A 189 21.82 -11.38 34.97
CA ARG A 189 21.28 -11.42 33.61
C ARG A 189 20.56 -12.74 33.41
N PHE A 190 19.28 -12.68 33.05
CA PHE A 190 18.47 -13.88 32.88
C PHE A 190 17.27 -13.63 31.98
N PRO A 191 16.70 -14.66 31.34
CA PRO A 191 15.47 -14.50 30.56
C PRO A 191 14.33 -14.02 31.44
N ALA A 192 13.68 -12.92 31.04
CA ALA A 192 12.59 -12.31 31.80
C ALA A 192 11.34 -13.19 31.88
N GLY A 193 11.23 -14.22 31.04
CA GLY A 193 10.05 -15.08 30.92
C GLY A 193 9.20 -14.75 29.71
N ARG A 194 8.09 -15.48 29.53
CA ARG A 194 7.16 -15.34 28.40
C ARG A 194 5.80 -14.76 28.77
N GLN A 195 5.49 -14.68 30.07
CA GLN A 195 4.19 -14.23 30.57
C GLN A 195 4.31 -12.86 31.25
N VAL A 196 3.32 -12.01 31.00
CA VAL A 196 3.20 -10.71 31.68
C VAL A 196 2.76 -10.94 33.11
N ALA A 197 3.65 -10.64 34.05
CA ALA A 197 3.42 -10.79 35.48
C ALA A 197 4.41 -9.94 36.28
N ASN A 198 4.11 -9.73 37.56
CA ASN A 198 5.06 -9.19 38.52
C ASN A 198 5.58 -10.34 39.38
N TYR A 199 6.90 -10.48 39.47
CA TYR A 199 7.57 -11.49 40.28
C TYR A 199 8.27 -10.81 41.45
N HIS A 200 8.12 -11.37 42.65
CA HIS A 200 8.87 -10.94 43.82
C HIS A 200 10.08 -11.86 44.00
N LEU A 201 11.28 -11.30 43.90
CA LEU A 201 12.54 -12.04 43.97
C LEU A 201 13.29 -11.64 45.24
N GLU A 202 13.77 -12.61 46.00
CA GLU A 202 14.58 -12.36 47.20
C GLU A 202 16.06 -12.61 46.89
N VAL A 203 16.95 -11.75 47.39
CA VAL A 203 18.39 -11.97 47.30
C VAL A 203 18.84 -12.76 48.52
N VAL A 204 19.37 -13.96 48.28
CA VAL A 204 19.88 -14.86 49.32
C VAL A 204 21.36 -15.18 49.09
N SER A 205 22.02 -15.75 50.11
CA SER A 205 23.39 -16.22 49.96
C SER A 205 23.48 -17.45 49.05
N ARG A 206 24.70 -17.85 48.64
CA ARG A 206 24.92 -19.11 47.88
C ARG A 206 24.28 -20.35 48.52
N THR A 207 24.19 -20.40 49.85
CA THR A 207 23.61 -21.54 50.58
C THR A 207 22.08 -21.45 50.71
N GLY A 208 21.45 -20.41 50.16
CA GLY A 208 20.02 -20.13 50.31
C GLY A 208 19.66 -19.46 51.64
N ALA A 209 20.63 -19.07 52.45
CA ALA A 209 20.36 -18.38 53.72
C ALA A 209 19.89 -16.94 53.46
N ALA A 210 18.86 -16.52 54.20
CA ALA A 210 18.35 -15.16 54.17
C ALA A 210 19.42 -14.15 54.62
N LEU A 211 19.53 -13.04 53.91
CA LEU A 211 20.45 -11.95 54.24
C LEU A 211 19.78 -10.95 55.21
N PRO A 212 20.57 -10.21 56.01
CA PRO A 212 20.04 -9.17 56.88
C PRO A 212 19.16 -8.18 56.10
N GLY A 213 17.97 -7.89 56.62
CA GLY A 213 17.00 -6.99 55.98
C GLY A 213 16.20 -7.61 54.82
N ARG A 214 16.41 -8.89 54.48
CA ARG A 214 15.70 -9.64 53.42
C ARG A 214 15.53 -8.83 52.13
N PRO A 215 16.66 -8.43 51.50
CA PRO A 215 16.64 -7.63 50.28
C PRO A 215 15.81 -8.30 49.17
N SER A 216 14.84 -7.57 48.63
CA SER A 216 13.98 -8.07 47.55
C SER A 216 13.84 -7.08 46.39
N VAL A 217 13.52 -7.62 45.21
CA VAL A 217 13.29 -6.88 43.97
C VAL A 217 11.99 -7.35 43.33
N GLU A 218 11.16 -6.40 42.91
CA GLU A 218 10.00 -6.71 42.07
C GLU A 218 10.43 -6.65 40.60
N LEU A 219 10.33 -7.78 39.89
CA LEU A 219 10.50 -7.85 38.44
C LEU A 219 9.13 -7.75 37.76
N ALA A 220 8.88 -6.65 37.06
CA ALA A 220 7.70 -6.48 36.23
C ALA A 220 8.01 -6.92 34.79
N VAL A 221 7.45 -8.03 34.35
CA VAL A 221 7.53 -8.50 32.97
C VAL A 221 6.42 -7.85 32.17
N ARG A 222 6.79 -7.08 31.15
CA ARG A 222 5.88 -6.37 30.26
C ARG A 222 5.74 -7.11 28.92
N PRO A 223 4.65 -6.88 28.17
CA PRO A 223 4.47 -7.49 26.86
C PRO A 223 5.66 -7.21 25.93
N GLY A 224 5.95 -8.15 25.03
CA GLY A 224 6.93 -7.96 23.97
C GLY A 224 6.49 -6.93 22.92
N ARG A 225 7.25 -6.85 21.82
CA ARG A 225 6.82 -6.03 20.66
C ARG A 225 5.51 -6.57 20.09
N PRO A 226 4.61 -5.71 19.59
CA PRO A 226 3.41 -6.16 18.91
C PRO A 226 3.78 -6.92 17.64
N VAL A 227 3.18 -8.08 17.43
CA VAL A 227 3.44 -8.93 16.25
C VAL A 227 2.14 -9.32 15.55
N VAL A 228 1.05 -9.48 16.30
CA VAL A 228 -0.24 -9.91 15.77
C VAL A 228 -1.31 -8.89 16.17
N ALA A 229 -2.19 -8.55 15.23
CA ALA A 229 -3.39 -7.77 15.50
C ALA A 229 -4.62 -8.46 14.93
N ASP A 230 -5.56 -8.80 15.80
CA ASP A 230 -6.88 -9.30 15.41
C ASP A 230 -7.81 -8.11 15.14
N VAL A 231 -8.31 -8.00 13.90
CA VAL A 231 -9.18 -6.90 13.46
C VAL A 231 -10.59 -7.42 13.21
N ARG A 232 -11.61 -6.74 13.76
CA ARG A 232 -13.03 -7.08 13.60
C ARG A 232 -13.85 -5.85 13.19
N PRO A 233 -14.64 -5.93 12.10
CA PRO A 233 -14.73 -7.06 11.17
C PRO A 233 -13.44 -7.21 10.32
N ALA A 234 -13.15 -8.44 9.85
CA ALA A 234 -12.01 -8.73 8.99
C ALA A 234 -12.18 -8.21 7.55
N ARG A 235 -13.41 -7.84 7.18
CA ARG A 235 -13.78 -7.15 5.94
C ARG A 235 -14.87 -6.14 6.27
N LEU A 236 -14.70 -4.91 5.81
CA LEU A 236 -15.69 -3.85 5.93
C LEU A 236 -16.56 -3.84 4.66
N GLU A 237 -17.81 -4.25 4.80
CA GLU A 237 -18.78 -4.20 3.71
C GLU A 237 -19.67 -2.96 3.86
N VAL A 238 -19.70 -2.12 2.84
CA VAL A 238 -20.48 -0.88 2.81
C VAL A 238 -21.66 -1.05 1.87
N GLY A 239 -22.86 -1.24 2.44
CA GLY A 239 -24.11 -1.51 1.72
C GLY A 239 -25.12 -0.36 1.73
N ALA A 240 -26.32 -0.60 1.20
CA ALA A 240 -27.39 0.39 1.00
C ALA A 240 -28.18 0.79 2.28
N ALA A 241 -27.93 0.13 3.42
CA ALA A 241 -28.49 0.50 4.72
C ALA A 241 -27.83 1.79 5.23
N PRO A 242 -28.46 2.57 6.14
CA PRO A 242 -28.00 3.94 6.42
C PRO A 242 -26.51 3.95 6.76
N GLU A 243 -25.77 4.75 5.98
CA GLU A 243 -24.31 4.87 5.93
C GLU A 243 -23.77 5.46 7.25
N GLY A 244 -23.93 4.71 8.33
CA GLY A 244 -23.51 5.07 9.67
C GLY A 244 -22.03 4.77 9.90
N PRO A 245 -21.45 5.34 10.97
CA PRO A 245 -20.12 4.98 11.42
C PRO A 245 -20.06 3.49 11.77
N VAL A 246 -19.04 2.79 11.28
CA VAL A 246 -18.74 1.41 11.68
C VAL A 246 -17.55 1.42 12.62
N THR A 247 -17.66 0.69 13.72
CA THR A 247 -16.57 0.52 14.67
C THR A 247 -15.69 -0.66 14.27
N ILE A 248 -14.40 -0.41 14.10
CA ILE A 248 -13.36 -1.42 13.89
C ILE A 248 -12.70 -1.72 15.23
N GLN A 249 -12.91 -2.93 15.74
CA GLN A 249 -12.29 -3.41 16.97
C GLN A 249 -10.95 -4.07 16.65
N VAL A 250 -9.92 -3.74 17.42
CA VAL A 250 -8.57 -4.25 17.26
C VAL A 250 -8.10 -4.83 18.59
N ALA A 251 -7.49 -6.01 18.57
CA ALA A 251 -6.77 -6.58 19.71
C ALA A 251 -5.33 -6.92 19.30
N VAL A 252 -4.35 -6.38 20.02
CA VAL A 252 -2.92 -6.49 19.69
C VAL A 252 -2.20 -7.39 20.68
N ARG A 253 -1.41 -8.32 20.14
CA ARG A 253 -0.65 -9.31 20.90
C ARG A 253 0.82 -9.37 20.48
N ASP A 254 1.68 -9.71 21.43
CA ASP A 254 3.06 -10.08 21.15
C ASP A 254 3.16 -11.52 20.61
N SER A 255 4.38 -11.97 20.30
CA SER A 255 4.65 -13.33 19.78
C SER A 255 4.32 -14.46 20.76
N PHE A 256 4.06 -14.15 22.02
CA PHE A 256 3.69 -15.12 23.06
C PHE A 256 2.20 -15.05 23.40
N GLY A 257 1.42 -14.23 22.69
CA GLY A 257 -0.01 -14.06 22.90
C GLY A 257 -0.38 -13.09 24.02
N ASN A 258 0.59 -12.39 24.63
CA ASN A 258 0.30 -11.40 25.66
C ASN A 258 -0.32 -10.15 25.03
N ALA A 259 -1.31 -9.56 25.70
CA ALA A 259 -1.91 -8.30 25.28
C ALA A 259 -0.92 -7.14 25.39
N VAL A 260 -0.75 -6.36 24.32
CA VAL A 260 0.17 -5.21 24.30
C VAL A 260 -0.60 -3.93 24.63
N ALA A 261 -0.51 -3.48 25.88
CA ALA A 261 -1.17 -2.28 26.38
C ALA A 261 -0.39 -0.99 26.08
N ASN A 262 -1.09 0.14 26.01
CA ASN A 262 -0.54 1.47 25.73
C ASN A 262 0.27 1.55 24.42
N GLU A 263 -0.05 0.70 23.45
CA GLU A 263 0.60 0.67 22.15
C GLU A 263 -0.08 1.68 21.22
N PRO A 264 0.66 2.66 20.64
CA PRO A 264 0.12 3.58 19.65
C PRO A 264 -0.14 2.85 18.32
N LEU A 265 -1.38 2.90 17.89
CA LEU A 265 -1.87 2.33 16.64
C LEU A 265 -2.32 3.42 15.69
N GLU A 266 -2.05 3.22 14.41
CA GLU A 266 -2.48 4.10 13.33
C GLU A 266 -3.30 3.28 12.32
N LEU A 267 -4.53 3.71 12.07
CA LEU A 267 -5.38 3.17 11.01
C LEU A 267 -5.30 4.10 9.81
N ARG A 268 -4.92 3.58 8.64
CA ARG A 268 -4.74 4.37 7.42
C ARG A 268 -5.30 3.66 6.20
N PRO A 269 -5.88 4.37 5.22
CA PRO A 269 -6.11 3.76 3.91
C PRO A 269 -4.77 3.51 3.21
N GLU A 270 -4.68 2.42 2.44
CA GLU A 270 -3.54 2.16 1.56
C GLU A 270 -3.44 3.22 0.46
N ARG A 271 -4.59 3.77 0.03
CA ARG A 271 -4.67 4.83 -1.00
C ARG A 271 -5.50 6.01 -0.51
N GLY A 272 -5.00 7.23 -0.70
CA GLY A 272 -5.66 8.45 -0.24
C GLY A 272 -7.00 8.77 -0.93
N ASP A 273 -7.26 8.18 -2.10
CA ASP A 273 -8.51 8.36 -2.86
C ASP A 273 -9.69 7.51 -2.32
N MET A 274 -9.45 6.65 -1.32
CA MET A 274 -10.50 5.89 -0.65
C MET A 274 -11.46 6.76 0.17
N GLY A 275 -11.05 7.95 0.62
CA GLY A 275 -11.89 8.84 1.44
C GLY A 275 -11.99 8.46 2.92
N VAL A 276 -11.24 7.43 3.35
CA VAL A 276 -11.09 7.09 4.78
C VAL A 276 -10.05 8.01 5.40
N VAL A 277 -10.39 8.65 6.51
CA VAL A 277 -9.46 9.52 7.26
C VAL A 277 -8.53 8.65 8.11
N SER A 278 -7.25 8.98 8.16
CA SER A 278 -6.30 8.30 9.06
C SER A 278 -6.63 8.66 10.51
N ASP A 279 -6.65 7.67 11.40
CA ASP A 279 -6.95 7.86 12.83
C ASP A 279 -5.89 7.16 13.69
N ALA A 280 -5.60 7.73 14.85
CA ALA A 280 -4.63 7.21 15.79
C ALA A 280 -5.30 6.93 17.15
N ARG A 281 -5.01 5.75 17.69
CA ARG A 281 -5.54 5.29 18.98
C ARG A 281 -4.43 4.60 19.77
N VAL A 282 -4.66 4.44 21.06
CA VAL A 282 -3.75 3.73 21.95
C VAL A 282 -4.50 2.53 22.52
N THR A 283 -3.84 1.38 22.63
CA THR A 283 -4.47 0.18 23.21
C THR A 283 -4.70 0.31 24.72
N ASP A 284 -5.82 -0.23 25.19
CA ASP A 284 -6.16 -0.34 26.61
C ASP A 284 -5.28 -1.38 27.34
N SER A 285 -5.53 -1.59 28.63
CA SER A 285 -4.81 -2.58 29.45
C SER A 285 -4.97 -4.04 28.97
N LEU A 286 -5.96 -4.30 28.11
CA LEU A 286 -6.24 -5.60 27.49
C LEU A 286 -5.73 -5.67 26.04
N GLY A 287 -4.94 -4.68 25.62
CA GLY A 287 -4.36 -4.62 24.28
C GLY A 287 -5.37 -4.28 23.20
N ARG A 288 -6.51 -3.66 23.54
CA ARG A 288 -7.61 -3.38 22.60
C ARG A 288 -7.71 -1.92 22.25
N ALA A 289 -8.09 -1.63 21.01
CA ALA A 289 -8.43 -0.30 20.55
C ALA A 289 -9.67 -0.36 19.65
N ALA A 290 -10.42 0.74 19.57
CA ALA A 290 -11.56 0.88 18.67
C ALA A 290 -11.37 2.11 17.79
N PHE A 291 -11.55 1.92 16.48
CA PHE A 291 -11.55 2.98 15.48
C PHE A 291 -12.95 3.15 14.93
N VAL A 292 -13.29 4.37 14.50
CA VAL A 292 -14.57 4.66 13.86
C VAL A 292 -14.32 5.03 12.41
N VAL A 293 -14.88 4.26 11.49
CA VAL A 293 -14.81 4.52 10.05
C VAL A 293 -16.16 5.05 9.59
N GLN A 294 -16.16 6.27 9.03
CA GLN A 294 -17.35 6.87 8.42
C GLN A 294 -17.58 6.22 7.05
N THR A 295 -18.52 5.27 6.96
CA THR A 295 -18.77 4.51 5.72
C THR A 295 -19.26 5.40 4.58
N ALA A 296 -20.01 6.46 4.89
CA ALA A 296 -20.43 7.48 3.92
C ALA A 296 -19.25 8.17 3.22
N ALA A 297 -18.12 8.34 3.91
CA ALA A 297 -16.92 8.99 3.37
C ALA A 297 -16.11 8.06 2.44
N LEU A 298 -16.35 6.74 2.47
CA LEU A 298 -15.66 5.78 1.61
C LEU A 298 -16.08 6.01 0.15
N ARG A 299 -15.16 6.45 -0.71
CA ARG A 299 -15.44 6.74 -2.13
C ARG A 299 -15.01 5.62 -3.08
N ARG A 300 -14.03 4.82 -2.66
CA ARG A 300 -13.47 3.71 -3.45
C ARG A 300 -13.22 2.50 -2.55
N PRO A 301 -13.42 1.28 -3.06
CA PRO A 301 -13.01 0.08 -2.36
C PRO A 301 -11.48 -0.02 -2.33
N GLY A 302 -10.95 -0.72 -1.34
CA GLY A 302 -9.50 -0.87 -1.18
C GLY A 302 -9.12 -1.43 0.17
N ARG A 303 -7.83 -1.40 0.47
CA ARG A 303 -7.27 -1.93 1.70
C ARG A 303 -7.04 -0.84 2.74
N ILE A 304 -7.35 -1.14 4.00
CA ILE A 304 -7.06 -0.28 5.15
C ILE A 304 -6.00 -1.01 5.99
N GLU A 305 -4.91 -0.32 6.29
CA GLU A 305 -3.80 -0.84 7.06
C GLU A 305 -3.88 -0.40 8.51
N LEU A 306 -3.57 -1.34 9.41
CA LEU A 306 -3.33 -1.08 10.82
C LEU A 306 -1.82 -1.15 11.07
N ARG A 307 -1.26 -0.09 11.61
CA ARG A 307 0.17 0.06 11.83
C ARG A 307 0.46 0.32 13.30
N ALA A 308 1.57 -0.22 13.80
CA ALA A 308 2.15 0.14 15.09
C ALA A 308 3.60 0.54 14.86
N ARG A 309 4.02 1.66 15.46
CA ARG A 309 5.41 2.17 15.35
C ARG A 309 5.91 2.33 13.90
N GLY A 310 5.00 2.59 12.96
CA GLY A 310 5.31 2.74 11.55
C GLY A 310 5.48 1.43 10.78
N GLU A 311 5.26 0.27 11.40
CA GLU A 311 5.24 -1.05 10.74
C GLU A 311 3.80 -1.55 10.61
N ARG A 312 3.50 -2.27 9.53
CA ARG A 312 2.17 -2.84 9.29
C ARG A 312 1.97 -4.09 10.14
N LEU A 313 0.99 -4.05 11.05
CA LEU A 313 0.60 -5.20 11.87
C LEU A 313 -0.50 -6.04 11.21
N ALA A 314 -1.48 -5.39 10.58
CA ALA A 314 -2.59 -6.05 9.91
C ALA A 314 -3.13 -5.19 8.77
N ALA A 315 -3.96 -5.79 7.92
CA ALA A 315 -4.73 -5.08 6.92
C ALA A 315 -6.05 -5.79 6.67
N PHE A 316 -7.08 -5.03 6.31
CA PHE A 316 -8.40 -5.54 5.96
C PHE A 316 -8.98 -4.80 4.76
N ASP A 317 -9.88 -5.46 4.04
CA ASP A 317 -10.48 -4.90 2.83
C ASP A 317 -11.77 -4.14 3.17
N ALA A 318 -11.95 -2.98 2.54
CA ALA A 318 -13.21 -2.23 2.48
C ALA A 318 -13.81 -2.36 1.08
N VAL A 319 -15.01 -2.90 0.99
CA VAL A 319 -15.71 -3.18 -0.27
C VAL A 319 -17.11 -2.60 -0.25
N PHE A 320 -17.62 -2.22 -1.43
CA PHE A 320 -19.02 -1.87 -1.58
C PHE A 320 -19.86 -3.13 -1.77
N SER A 321 -20.87 -3.31 -0.93
CA SER A 321 -21.84 -4.39 -1.01
C SER A 321 -23.20 -3.84 -1.45
N GLY A 322 -24.06 -4.72 -1.95
CA GLY A 322 -25.39 -4.34 -2.44
C GLY A 322 -25.79 -5.10 -3.71
N THR A 323 -27.04 -4.92 -4.09
CA THR A 323 -27.60 -5.44 -5.34
C THR A 323 -27.29 -4.49 -6.50
N ALA A 324 -27.03 -5.06 -7.66
CA ALA A 324 -26.89 -4.29 -8.89
C ALA A 324 -28.18 -3.53 -9.20
N ALA A 325 -28.06 -2.22 -9.45
CA ALA A 325 -29.15 -1.42 -9.96
C ALA A 325 -29.22 -1.54 -11.47
N SER A 326 -30.44 -1.57 -12.03
CA SER A 326 -30.64 -1.50 -13.48
C SER A 326 -30.10 -0.18 -14.05
N ALA A 327 -30.31 0.93 -13.34
CA ALA A 327 -29.71 2.20 -13.67
C ALA A 327 -28.19 2.19 -13.38
N GLY A 328 -27.37 2.42 -14.42
CA GLY A 328 -25.92 2.50 -14.29
C GLY A 328 -25.18 1.16 -14.38
N THR A 329 -25.87 0.02 -14.39
CA THR A 329 -25.27 -1.30 -14.67
C THR A 329 -25.55 -1.73 -16.11
N GLY A 330 -24.53 -2.15 -16.84
CA GLY A 330 -24.67 -2.58 -18.23
C GLY A 330 -23.37 -2.43 -19.02
N PHE A 331 -23.44 -2.66 -20.33
CA PHE A 331 -22.30 -2.41 -21.21
C PHE A 331 -22.06 -0.90 -21.36
N VAL A 332 -20.79 -0.49 -21.27
CA VAL A 332 -20.35 0.85 -21.65
C VAL A 332 -20.34 0.88 -23.17
N SER A 333 -21.38 1.48 -23.76
CA SER A 333 -21.59 1.46 -25.20
C SER A 333 -20.37 1.99 -25.94
N SER A 334 -19.84 1.18 -26.85
CA SER A 334 -18.75 1.54 -27.77
C SER A 334 -19.25 1.73 -29.21
N GLY A 335 -20.57 1.85 -29.41
CA GLY A 335 -21.13 2.19 -30.72
C GLY A 335 -21.16 1.03 -31.73
N GLY A 336 -21.44 -0.20 -31.28
CA GLY A 336 -21.64 -1.35 -32.17
C GLY A 336 -20.36 -1.80 -32.85
N GLN A 337 -19.48 -2.44 -32.06
CA GLN A 337 -18.20 -2.93 -32.56
C GLN A 337 -18.40 -3.92 -33.71
N ARG A 338 -17.45 -3.90 -34.64
CA ARG A 338 -17.41 -4.82 -35.79
C ARG A 338 -16.05 -5.45 -35.94
N GLY A 339 -16.01 -6.61 -36.58
CA GLY A 339 -14.77 -7.29 -36.91
C GLY A 339 -15.02 -8.47 -37.84
N VAL A 340 -13.94 -9.07 -38.31
CA VAL A 340 -14.00 -10.22 -39.23
C VAL A 340 -14.35 -11.50 -38.47
N ALA A 341 -15.09 -12.41 -39.11
CA ALA A 341 -15.39 -13.74 -38.59
C ALA A 341 -14.15 -14.43 -37.99
N ARG A 342 -14.33 -15.08 -36.83
CA ARG A 342 -13.27 -15.76 -36.04
C ARG A 342 -12.13 -14.89 -35.52
N MET A 343 -12.17 -13.57 -35.70
CA MET A 343 -11.16 -12.68 -35.14
C MET A 343 -11.55 -12.18 -33.74
N LEU A 344 -10.52 -11.97 -32.90
CA LEU A 344 -10.66 -11.27 -31.64
C LEU A 344 -11.00 -9.80 -31.92
N LEU A 345 -11.97 -9.24 -31.19
CA LEU A 345 -12.23 -7.81 -31.23
C LEU A 345 -11.01 -7.03 -30.73
N THR A 346 -10.67 -5.96 -31.44
CA THR A 346 -9.52 -5.10 -31.11
C THR A 346 -9.69 -4.46 -29.72
N GLU A 347 -10.91 -4.06 -29.38
CA GLU A 347 -11.26 -3.55 -28.06
C GLU A 347 -12.16 -4.56 -27.34
N PRO A 348 -11.92 -4.84 -26.05
CA PRO A 348 -12.84 -5.66 -25.28
C PRO A 348 -14.17 -4.94 -25.09
N LEU A 349 -15.20 -5.70 -24.72
CA LEU A 349 -16.40 -5.10 -24.14
C LEU A 349 -16.15 -4.77 -22.68
N LEU A 350 -16.63 -3.62 -22.23
CA LEU A 350 -16.59 -3.21 -20.83
C LEU A 350 -18.00 -3.26 -20.26
N PHE A 351 -18.20 -4.10 -19.26
CA PHE A 351 -19.42 -4.12 -18.46
C PHE A 351 -19.18 -3.36 -17.16
N GLN A 352 -20.06 -2.44 -16.79
CA GLN A 352 -20.00 -1.70 -15.52
C GLN A 352 -21.13 -2.11 -14.60
N ALA A 353 -20.89 -2.12 -13.29
CA ALA A 353 -21.84 -2.51 -12.27
C ALA A 353 -21.88 -1.48 -11.14
N HIS A 354 -23.09 -1.00 -10.82
CA HIS A 354 -23.32 -0.01 -9.78
C HIS A 354 -24.50 -0.40 -8.88
N THR A 355 -24.47 0.08 -7.65
CA THR A 355 -25.61 0.04 -6.71
C THR A 355 -26.66 1.09 -7.08
N VAL A 356 -27.82 1.04 -6.41
CA VAL A 356 -28.89 2.06 -6.56
C VAL A 356 -28.41 3.46 -6.14
N SER A 357 -27.46 3.53 -5.21
CA SER A 357 -26.79 4.78 -4.79
C SER A 357 -25.68 5.25 -5.75
N GLY A 358 -25.45 4.54 -6.85
CA GLY A 358 -24.42 4.87 -7.85
C GLY A 358 -22.99 4.48 -7.46
N ARG A 359 -22.80 3.69 -6.39
CA ARG A 359 -21.46 3.21 -5.97
C ARG A 359 -21.03 2.02 -6.83
N PRO A 360 -19.75 1.90 -7.22
CA PRO A 360 -19.27 0.80 -8.05
C PRO A 360 -19.29 -0.53 -7.27
N LEU A 361 -19.71 -1.61 -7.91
CA LEU A 361 -19.74 -2.95 -7.31
C LEU A 361 -18.47 -3.72 -7.67
N SER A 362 -17.47 -3.74 -6.77
CA SER A 362 -16.19 -4.43 -6.98
C SER A 362 -16.20 -5.91 -6.58
N GLY A 363 -15.43 -6.74 -7.28
CA GLY A 363 -15.24 -8.16 -6.95
C GLY A 363 -16.46 -9.04 -7.23
N ARG A 364 -17.44 -8.55 -8.01
CA ARG A 364 -18.64 -9.30 -8.37
C ARG A 364 -18.41 -10.12 -9.62
N VAL A 365 -18.92 -11.35 -9.61
CA VAL A 365 -18.89 -12.24 -10.77
C VAL A 365 -20.05 -11.88 -11.70
N VAL A 366 -19.72 -11.46 -12.90
CA VAL A 366 -20.65 -11.23 -14.01
C VAL A 366 -20.66 -12.51 -14.85
N SER A 367 -21.84 -13.11 -15.02
CA SER A 367 -22.03 -14.25 -15.93
C SER A 367 -22.20 -13.72 -17.35
N VAL A 368 -21.49 -14.30 -18.32
CA VAL A 368 -21.42 -13.81 -19.69
C VAL A 368 -21.73 -14.95 -20.65
N ARG A 369 -22.51 -14.67 -21.71
CA ARG A 369 -22.83 -15.62 -22.77
C ARG A 369 -22.72 -14.95 -24.13
N GLY A 370 -22.25 -15.69 -25.13
CA GLY A 370 -22.15 -15.22 -26.51
C GLY A 370 -23.06 -16.01 -27.44
N ARG A 371 -23.75 -15.30 -28.35
CA ARG A 371 -24.42 -15.88 -29.52
C ARG A 371 -23.69 -15.40 -30.77
N ASN A 372 -23.24 -16.33 -31.60
CA ASN A 372 -22.33 -16.06 -32.72
C ASN A 372 -21.08 -15.28 -32.28
N ALA A 373 -20.62 -15.54 -31.06
CA ALA A 373 -19.42 -14.99 -30.43
C ALA A 373 -18.92 -15.99 -29.39
N GLN A 374 -17.61 -16.05 -29.20
CA GLN A 374 -16.94 -16.81 -28.15
C GLN A 374 -16.42 -15.86 -27.08
N VAL A 375 -16.76 -16.18 -25.83
CA VAL A 375 -16.44 -15.40 -24.63
C VAL A 375 -16.11 -16.36 -23.49
N ARG A 376 -15.45 -15.88 -22.44
CA ARG A 376 -15.41 -16.62 -21.17
C ARG A 376 -16.76 -16.50 -20.48
N ASP A 377 -17.20 -17.56 -19.81
CA ASP A 377 -18.53 -17.63 -19.18
C ASP A 377 -18.70 -16.69 -17.98
N SER A 378 -17.60 -16.12 -17.48
CA SER A 378 -17.64 -15.14 -16.40
C SER A 378 -16.50 -14.14 -16.46
N ALA A 379 -16.72 -12.98 -15.85
CA ALA A 379 -15.73 -11.94 -15.60
C ALA A 379 -15.95 -11.34 -14.20
N VAL A 380 -14.89 -10.85 -13.57
CA VAL A 380 -14.96 -10.23 -12.24
C VAL A 380 -14.82 -8.72 -12.36
N THR A 381 -15.65 -7.96 -11.65
CA THR A 381 -15.56 -6.50 -11.63
C THR A 381 -14.35 -6.03 -10.81
N ASP A 382 -13.64 -5.03 -11.32
CA ASP A 382 -12.51 -4.38 -10.66
C ASP A 382 -12.95 -3.39 -9.56
N SER A 383 -12.01 -2.63 -8.99
CA SER A 383 -12.29 -1.61 -7.98
C SER A 383 -13.18 -0.45 -8.45
N LEU A 384 -13.34 -0.29 -9.77
CA LEU A 384 -14.23 0.70 -10.39
C LEU A 384 -15.57 0.08 -10.80
N GLY A 385 -15.84 -1.17 -10.42
CA GLY A 385 -17.05 -1.89 -10.79
C GLY A 385 -17.08 -2.31 -12.25
N ARG A 386 -15.92 -2.42 -12.92
CA ARG A 386 -15.84 -2.74 -14.35
C ARG A 386 -15.31 -4.14 -14.58
N ALA A 387 -15.95 -4.89 -15.47
CA ALA A 387 -15.49 -6.19 -15.94
C ALA A 387 -15.11 -6.08 -17.43
N ARG A 388 -13.88 -6.50 -17.76
CA ARG A 388 -13.39 -6.59 -19.14
C ARG A 388 -13.77 -7.94 -19.73
N ILE A 389 -14.44 -7.93 -20.88
CA ILE A 389 -14.91 -9.13 -21.58
C ILE A 389 -14.23 -9.17 -22.94
N GLU A 390 -13.33 -10.14 -23.11
CA GLU A 390 -12.70 -10.43 -24.40
C GLU A 390 -13.65 -11.25 -25.27
N VAL A 391 -13.80 -10.83 -26.52
CA VAL A 391 -14.77 -11.42 -27.44
C VAL A 391 -14.07 -11.81 -28.73
N THR A 392 -14.16 -13.09 -29.08
CA THR A 392 -13.83 -13.58 -30.42
C THR A 392 -15.11 -13.71 -31.21
N LEU A 393 -15.21 -13.08 -32.37
CA LEU A 393 -16.41 -13.13 -33.19
C LEU A 393 -16.66 -14.55 -33.73
N GLY A 394 -17.92 -14.88 -33.94
CA GLY A 394 -18.32 -16.19 -34.47
C GLY A 394 -17.97 -16.38 -35.93
N ALA A 395 -18.35 -17.54 -36.47
CA ALA A 395 -18.08 -17.91 -37.86
C ALA A 395 -19.06 -17.30 -38.86
N GLN A 396 -20.27 -16.95 -38.41
CA GLN A 396 -21.34 -16.51 -39.31
C GLN A 396 -21.31 -14.98 -39.44
N ALA A 397 -21.26 -14.48 -40.68
CA ALA A 397 -21.41 -13.05 -40.94
C ALA A 397 -22.82 -12.58 -40.54
N GLY A 398 -22.92 -11.35 -40.02
CA GLY A 398 -24.15 -10.77 -39.52
C GLY A 398 -24.05 -10.35 -38.06
N MET A 399 -25.10 -10.55 -37.29
CA MET A 399 -25.17 -10.06 -35.91
C MET A 399 -24.61 -11.10 -34.94
N ALA A 400 -23.81 -10.64 -33.99
CA ALA A 400 -23.42 -11.38 -32.80
C ALA A 400 -23.92 -10.63 -31.57
N VAL A 401 -24.26 -11.37 -30.51
CA VAL A 401 -24.80 -10.78 -29.27
C VAL A 401 -24.01 -11.32 -28.10
N VAL A 402 -23.52 -10.42 -27.24
CA VAL A 402 -22.92 -10.78 -25.97
C VAL A 402 -23.85 -10.31 -24.86
N THR A 403 -24.26 -11.24 -24.00
CA THR A 403 -25.17 -10.97 -22.89
C THR A 403 -24.41 -11.14 -21.58
N ALA A 404 -24.50 -10.13 -20.73
CA ALA A 404 -23.94 -10.13 -19.38
C ALA A 404 -25.07 -10.07 -18.35
N SER A 405 -24.94 -10.82 -17.26
CA SER A 405 -25.89 -10.86 -16.16
C SER A 405 -25.18 -10.74 -14.82
N LEU A 406 -25.72 -9.90 -13.94
CA LEU A 406 -25.27 -9.68 -12.57
C LEU A 406 -26.48 -9.43 -11.68
N ASP A 407 -26.63 -10.23 -10.62
CA ASP A 407 -27.85 -10.26 -9.78
C ASP A 407 -29.11 -10.44 -10.66
N SER A 408 -30.07 -9.51 -10.59
CA SER A 408 -31.27 -9.48 -11.43
C SER A 408 -31.13 -8.62 -12.70
N VAL A 409 -29.95 -8.02 -12.93
CA VAL A 409 -29.71 -7.16 -14.09
C VAL A 409 -29.14 -7.99 -15.24
N GLN A 410 -29.74 -7.85 -16.42
CA GLN A 410 -29.24 -8.44 -17.66
C GLN A 410 -29.10 -7.35 -18.72
N ALA A 411 -27.94 -7.30 -19.38
CA ALA A 411 -27.66 -6.39 -20.48
C ALA A 411 -27.10 -7.16 -21.67
N ALA A 412 -27.38 -6.69 -22.87
CA ALA A 412 -26.87 -7.27 -24.10
C ALA A 412 -26.20 -6.19 -24.96
N GLU A 413 -25.03 -6.50 -25.49
CA GLU A 413 -24.33 -5.71 -26.49
C GLU A 413 -24.40 -6.45 -27.83
N THR A 414 -24.66 -5.69 -28.88
CA THR A 414 -24.76 -6.24 -30.23
C THR A 414 -23.54 -5.84 -31.05
N LEU A 415 -22.97 -6.82 -31.74
CA LEU A 415 -21.75 -6.72 -32.53
C LEU A 415 -22.03 -7.11 -33.97
N ARG A 416 -21.21 -6.61 -34.90
CA ARG A 416 -21.30 -6.98 -36.32
C ARG A 416 -20.11 -7.84 -36.75
N VAL A 417 -20.41 -9.04 -37.22
CA VAL A 417 -19.46 -9.96 -37.83
C VAL A 417 -19.44 -9.72 -39.33
N ASP A 418 -18.30 -9.25 -39.82
CA ASP A 418 -18.01 -9.13 -41.24
C ASP A 418 -17.45 -10.48 -41.77
N PRO A 419 -17.73 -10.82 -43.03
CA PRO A 419 -17.15 -12.00 -43.65
C PRO A 419 -15.62 -11.87 -43.76
N GLY A 420 -14.94 -13.01 -43.80
CA GLY A 420 -13.51 -13.11 -44.07
C GLY A 420 -13.13 -12.74 -45.50
N PRO A 421 -11.82 -12.79 -45.83
CA PRO A 421 -11.39 -12.67 -47.22
C PRO A 421 -12.04 -13.78 -48.06
N ALA A 422 -12.44 -13.42 -49.27
CA ALA A 422 -12.96 -14.41 -50.21
C ALA A 422 -11.90 -15.47 -50.48
N VAL A 423 -12.30 -16.73 -50.53
CA VAL A 423 -11.48 -17.88 -50.92
C VAL A 423 -12.06 -18.61 -52.13
N GLU A 424 -13.33 -18.36 -52.45
CA GLU A 424 -14.05 -18.99 -53.54
C GLU A 424 -14.85 -17.94 -54.33
N LEU A 425 -14.77 -18.04 -55.66
CA LEU A 425 -15.71 -17.37 -56.58
C LEU A 425 -16.68 -18.40 -57.13
N ILE A 426 -17.95 -18.02 -57.19
CA ILE A 426 -19.04 -18.87 -57.64
C ILE A 426 -19.73 -18.20 -58.81
N LEU A 427 -19.84 -18.90 -59.94
CA LEU A 427 -20.63 -18.53 -61.10
C LEU A 427 -21.92 -19.33 -61.09
N GLU A 428 -23.03 -18.61 -61.17
CA GLU A 428 -24.35 -19.18 -61.35
C GLU A 428 -24.96 -18.69 -62.66
N ARG A 429 -25.75 -19.57 -63.28
CA ARG A 429 -26.66 -19.22 -64.36
C ARG A 429 -28.05 -19.67 -63.96
N ASP A 430 -29.01 -18.77 -64.02
CA ASP A 430 -30.41 -19.05 -63.67
C ASP A 430 -30.56 -19.69 -62.27
N GLY A 431 -29.71 -19.27 -61.33
CA GLY A 431 -29.66 -19.77 -59.95
C GLY A 431 -28.91 -21.10 -59.75
N VAL A 432 -28.42 -21.71 -60.82
CA VAL A 432 -27.66 -22.97 -60.77
C VAL A 432 -26.18 -22.70 -60.88
N ARG A 433 -25.38 -23.31 -60.02
CA ARG A 433 -23.91 -23.20 -60.06
C ARG A 433 -23.34 -23.87 -61.31
N VAL A 434 -22.51 -23.14 -62.06
CA VAL A 434 -21.92 -23.58 -63.34
C VAL A 434 -20.38 -23.58 -63.36
N ASP A 435 -19.73 -23.25 -62.24
CA ASP A 435 -18.27 -23.27 -62.14
C ASP A 435 -17.67 -24.63 -62.48
N GLY A 436 -16.60 -24.63 -63.27
CA GLY A 436 -15.90 -25.83 -63.74
C GLY A 436 -16.72 -26.71 -64.67
N GLY A 437 -17.96 -26.34 -64.98
CA GLY A 437 -18.86 -27.06 -65.86
C GLY A 437 -18.88 -26.50 -67.29
N ARG A 438 -19.83 -27.01 -68.08
CA ARG A 438 -20.12 -26.57 -69.44
C ARG A 438 -21.53 -26.00 -69.53
N ILE A 439 -21.69 -24.89 -70.23
CA ILE A 439 -22.99 -24.30 -70.53
C ILE A 439 -23.18 -24.14 -72.04
N LEU A 440 -24.43 -24.27 -72.48
CA LEU A 440 -24.87 -24.04 -73.85
C LEU A 440 -25.52 -22.66 -73.95
N VAL A 441 -25.13 -21.87 -74.94
CA VAL A 441 -25.73 -20.55 -75.23
C VAL A 441 -26.04 -20.45 -76.71
N GLU A 442 -27.15 -19.80 -77.06
CA GLU A 442 -27.51 -19.59 -78.46
C GLU A 442 -26.79 -18.37 -79.03
N ARG A 443 -26.37 -18.46 -80.30
CA ARG A 443 -25.78 -17.31 -81.00
C ARG A 443 -26.76 -16.13 -81.01
N ASP A 444 -26.23 -14.92 -80.82
CA ASP A 444 -26.97 -13.66 -80.83
C ASP A 444 -27.99 -13.46 -79.68
N VAL A 445 -28.19 -14.46 -78.82
CA VAL A 445 -29.04 -14.38 -77.62
C VAL A 445 -28.18 -14.01 -76.41
N PRO A 446 -28.34 -12.80 -75.82
CA PRO A 446 -27.59 -12.42 -74.63
C PRO A 446 -27.92 -13.34 -73.45
N PHE A 447 -26.92 -13.61 -72.62
CA PHE A 447 -27.09 -14.36 -71.37
C PHE A 447 -26.36 -13.67 -70.22
N ALA A 448 -26.71 -14.01 -68.99
CA ALA A 448 -26.06 -13.47 -67.80
C ALA A 448 -25.47 -14.60 -66.94
N LEU A 449 -24.37 -14.29 -66.27
CA LEU A 449 -23.81 -15.09 -65.18
C LEU A 449 -23.82 -14.26 -63.92
N THR A 450 -24.28 -14.83 -62.81
CA THR A 450 -24.21 -14.21 -61.49
C THR A 450 -22.93 -14.66 -60.81
N LEU A 451 -22.06 -13.70 -60.52
CA LEU A 451 -20.85 -13.92 -59.74
C LEU A 451 -21.13 -13.65 -58.26
N LYS A 452 -20.78 -14.61 -57.41
CA LYS A 452 -20.79 -14.53 -55.95
C LYS A 452 -19.39 -14.81 -55.42
N ALA A 453 -19.10 -14.29 -54.23
CA ALA A 453 -17.84 -14.55 -53.54
C ALA A 453 -18.13 -15.12 -52.15
N ARG A 454 -17.35 -16.11 -51.72
CA ARG A 454 -17.52 -16.80 -50.44
C ARG A 454 -16.21 -16.87 -49.67
N ASP A 455 -16.27 -16.68 -48.36
CA ASP A 455 -15.12 -16.86 -47.45
C ASP A 455 -14.96 -18.33 -47.03
N GLY A 456 -13.89 -18.64 -46.31
CA GLY A 456 -13.60 -20.00 -45.83
C GLY A 456 -14.57 -20.53 -44.76
N TYR A 457 -15.47 -19.70 -44.23
CA TYR A 457 -16.51 -20.07 -43.27
C TYR A 457 -17.88 -20.20 -43.92
N GLY A 458 -17.96 -19.91 -45.20
CA GLY A 458 -19.13 -20.05 -46.00
C GLY A 458 -20.01 -18.81 -46.09
N ASN A 459 -19.52 -17.66 -45.62
CA ASN A 459 -20.23 -16.38 -45.68
C ASN A 459 -20.09 -15.75 -47.06
N MET A 460 -21.13 -15.05 -47.50
CA MET A 460 -21.05 -14.23 -48.72
C MET A 460 -20.22 -12.99 -48.48
N VAL A 461 -19.25 -12.74 -49.37
CA VAL A 461 -18.37 -11.59 -49.33
C VAL A 461 -18.91 -10.50 -50.25
N PRO A 462 -18.97 -9.23 -49.81
CA PRO A 462 -19.45 -8.13 -50.65
C PRO A 462 -18.66 -7.96 -51.95
N THR A 463 -19.37 -8.12 -53.07
CA THR A 463 -18.83 -8.02 -54.44
C THR A 463 -18.67 -6.57 -54.91
N ALA A 464 -19.27 -5.60 -54.22
CA ALA A 464 -19.12 -4.17 -54.52
C ALA A 464 -17.66 -3.69 -54.49
N SER A 465 -16.83 -4.33 -53.66
CA SER A 465 -15.37 -4.07 -53.62
C SER A 465 -14.64 -4.53 -54.90
N LEU A 466 -15.23 -5.48 -55.64
CA LEU A 466 -14.67 -6.07 -56.86
C LEU A 466 -15.09 -5.32 -58.12
N SER A 467 -16.04 -4.38 -58.06
CA SER A 467 -16.63 -3.75 -59.25
C SER A 467 -15.60 -3.11 -60.18
N ARG A 468 -14.59 -2.40 -59.65
CA ARG A 468 -13.51 -1.82 -60.46
C ARG A 468 -12.66 -2.90 -61.14
N THR A 469 -12.28 -3.94 -60.40
CA THR A 469 -11.51 -5.07 -60.92
C THR A 469 -12.29 -5.79 -62.02
N LEU A 470 -13.59 -6.00 -61.84
CA LEU A 470 -14.48 -6.62 -62.83
C LEU A 470 -14.61 -5.77 -64.10
N LEU A 471 -14.68 -4.43 -63.97
CA LEU A 471 -14.64 -3.49 -65.10
C LEU A 471 -13.31 -3.54 -65.88
N ASP A 472 -12.19 -3.82 -65.22
CA ASP A 472 -10.89 -4.00 -65.90
C ASP A 472 -10.73 -5.38 -66.55
N VAL A 473 -11.29 -6.43 -65.94
CA VAL A 473 -11.40 -7.76 -66.57
C VAL A 473 -12.25 -7.65 -67.84
N LEU A 474 -13.37 -6.93 -67.76
CA LEU A 474 -14.28 -6.58 -68.86
C LEU A 474 -13.54 -6.02 -70.08
N ARG A 475 -12.80 -4.93 -69.90
CA ARG A 475 -12.10 -4.25 -70.99
C ARG A 475 -11.09 -5.16 -71.69
N ARG A 476 -10.36 -5.96 -70.92
CA ARG A 476 -9.35 -6.89 -71.46
C ARG A 476 -9.97 -8.10 -72.17
N TYR A 477 -11.11 -8.58 -71.70
CA TYR A 477 -11.80 -9.73 -72.28
C TYR A 477 -12.23 -9.47 -73.73
N ASN A 478 -12.86 -8.32 -74.00
CA ASN A 478 -13.40 -8.01 -75.33
C ASN A 478 -12.35 -7.81 -76.42
N VAL A 479 -11.12 -7.47 -76.04
CA VAL A 479 -9.97 -7.35 -76.96
C VAL A 479 -9.51 -8.74 -77.43
N ARG A 480 -9.57 -9.74 -76.55
CA ARG A 480 -9.07 -11.10 -76.84
C ARG A 480 -10.14 -12.05 -77.38
N SER A 481 -11.40 -11.85 -76.99
CA SER A 481 -12.48 -12.77 -77.31
C SER A 481 -13.11 -12.47 -78.68
N GLN A 482 -13.14 -13.50 -79.54
CA GLN A 482 -13.86 -13.50 -80.83
C GLN A 482 -15.20 -14.24 -80.79
N LEU A 483 -15.47 -15.06 -79.76
CA LEU A 483 -16.69 -15.88 -79.65
C LEU A 483 -17.78 -15.21 -78.79
N LEU A 484 -17.40 -14.58 -77.69
CA LEU A 484 -18.29 -13.92 -76.74
C LEU A 484 -17.90 -12.46 -76.55
N LYS A 485 -18.86 -11.54 -76.55
CA LYS A 485 -18.64 -10.16 -76.11
C LYS A 485 -19.24 -9.95 -74.73
N PHE A 486 -18.45 -9.42 -73.82
CA PHE A 486 -18.88 -9.04 -72.48
C PHE A 486 -19.49 -7.63 -72.55
N VAL A 487 -20.79 -7.51 -72.29
CA VAL A 487 -21.62 -6.33 -72.56
C VAL A 487 -21.72 -5.41 -71.35
N GLY A 488 -21.66 -5.93 -70.13
CA GLY A 488 -21.68 -5.09 -68.93
C GLY A 488 -21.74 -5.87 -67.63
N VAL A 489 -21.42 -5.17 -66.54
CA VAL A 489 -21.53 -5.68 -65.16
C VAL A 489 -22.50 -4.81 -64.37
N GLN A 490 -23.36 -5.46 -63.58
CA GLN A 490 -24.19 -4.81 -62.59
C GLN A 490 -23.90 -5.45 -61.24
N THR A 491 -23.33 -4.67 -60.32
CA THR A 491 -23.01 -5.16 -58.97
C THR A 491 -24.07 -4.74 -57.98
N ASP A 492 -24.50 -5.67 -57.13
CA ASP A 492 -25.27 -5.38 -55.93
C ASP A 492 -24.36 -5.51 -54.67
N SER A 493 -24.95 -5.60 -53.47
CA SER A 493 -24.18 -5.73 -52.23
C SER A 493 -23.40 -7.05 -52.07
N LEU A 494 -23.85 -8.17 -52.65
CA LEU A 494 -23.32 -9.53 -52.46
C LEU A 494 -23.11 -10.32 -53.76
N THR A 495 -23.63 -9.86 -54.89
CA THR A 495 -23.53 -10.50 -56.20
C THR A 495 -23.15 -9.50 -57.30
N ALA A 496 -22.67 -10.00 -58.43
CA ALA A 496 -22.40 -9.22 -59.63
C ALA A 496 -22.94 -9.95 -60.87
N ALA A 497 -23.93 -9.37 -61.54
CA ALA A 497 -24.47 -9.89 -62.78
C ALA A 497 -23.58 -9.48 -63.97
N LEU A 498 -23.04 -10.46 -64.69
CA LEU A 498 -22.15 -10.32 -65.82
C LEU A 498 -22.91 -10.67 -67.10
N LYS A 499 -23.16 -9.70 -67.99
CA LYS A 499 -23.96 -9.89 -69.20
C LYS A 499 -23.08 -10.12 -70.42
N PHE A 500 -23.31 -11.19 -71.16
CA PHE A 500 -22.55 -11.56 -72.36
C PHE A 500 -23.46 -11.65 -73.58
N LYS A 501 -22.89 -11.41 -74.77
CA LYS A 501 -23.51 -11.62 -76.06
C LYS A 501 -22.65 -12.58 -76.89
N PRO A 502 -23.15 -13.78 -77.22
CA PRO A 502 -22.47 -14.68 -78.14
C PRO A 502 -22.50 -14.13 -79.57
N VAL A 503 -21.35 -14.10 -80.26
CA VAL A 503 -21.20 -13.49 -81.60
C VAL A 503 -20.74 -14.48 -82.67
N ALA A 504 -20.14 -15.60 -82.29
CA ALA A 504 -19.73 -16.65 -83.23
C ALA A 504 -19.91 -18.05 -82.62
N LEU A 505 -20.12 -19.05 -83.48
CA LEU A 505 -20.28 -20.46 -83.07
C LEU A 505 -18.93 -21.05 -82.64
N GLY A 506 -18.95 -21.95 -81.66
CA GLY A 506 -17.74 -22.63 -81.16
C GLY A 506 -17.74 -22.81 -79.65
N SER A 507 -16.61 -23.27 -79.11
CA SER A 507 -16.42 -23.43 -77.66
C SER A 507 -15.28 -22.54 -77.16
N THR A 508 -15.46 -21.97 -75.96
CA THR A 508 -14.44 -21.17 -75.27
C THR A 508 -14.56 -21.33 -73.76
N ASP A 509 -13.43 -21.27 -73.06
CA ASP A 509 -13.44 -21.17 -71.60
C ASP A 509 -13.54 -19.70 -71.18
N LEU A 510 -14.59 -19.39 -70.43
CA LEU A 510 -14.75 -18.10 -69.79
C LEU A 510 -14.11 -18.15 -68.41
N LYS A 511 -12.95 -17.50 -68.27
CA LYS A 511 -12.26 -17.33 -66.98
C LYS A 511 -12.43 -15.90 -66.46
N ILE A 512 -13.02 -15.79 -65.27
CA ILE A 512 -13.13 -14.52 -64.52
C ILE A 512 -12.07 -14.54 -63.43
N SER A 513 -11.21 -13.51 -63.40
CA SER A 513 -10.09 -13.43 -62.44
C SER A 513 -10.07 -12.08 -61.74
N ALA A 514 -10.34 -12.10 -60.44
CA ALA A 514 -10.35 -10.92 -59.56
C ALA A 514 -9.67 -11.26 -58.23
N GLY A 515 -8.37 -11.58 -58.28
CA GLY A 515 -7.59 -12.12 -57.15
C GLY A 515 -7.82 -13.62 -56.92
N LEU A 516 -9.06 -14.07 -57.12
CA LEU A 516 -9.47 -15.47 -57.27
C LEU A 516 -9.92 -15.74 -58.70
N ALA A 517 -10.06 -17.01 -59.09
CA ALA A 517 -10.53 -17.37 -60.42
C ALA A 517 -11.75 -18.31 -60.38
N ALA A 518 -12.73 -18.03 -61.23
CA ALA A 518 -13.81 -18.94 -61.59
C ALA A 518 -13.80 -19.14 -63.10
N THR A 519 -14.07 -20.36 -63.55
CA THR A 519 -14.04 -20.73 -64.98
C THR A 519 -15.30 -21.50 -65.33
N VAL A 520 -15.84 -21.28 -66.53
CA VAL A 520 -16.92 -22.08 -67.11
C VAL A 520 -16.67 -22.26 -68.60
N SER A 521 -16.84 -23.47 -69.12
CA SER A 521 -16.77 -23.73 -70.56
C SER A 521 -18.09 -23.33 -71.21
N VAL A 522 -18.03 -22.48 -72.22
CA VAL A 522 -19.19 -21.97 -72.94
C VAL A 522 -19.17 -22.52 -74.35
N GLU A 523 -20.25 -23.16 -74.76
CA GLU A 523 -20.46 -23.57 -76.14
C GLU A 523 -21.59 -22.77 -76.77
N VAL A 524 -21.25 -22.08 -77.85
CA VAL A 524 -22.16 -21.27 -78.63
C VAL A 524 -22.74 -22.12 -79.75
N VAL A 525 -24.03 -22.43 -79.65
CA VAL A 525 -24.79 -23.22 -80.61
C VAL A 525 -25.66 -22.35 -81.51
N ARG A 526 -26.18 -22.94 -82.59
CA ARG A 526 -27.19 -22.26 -83.42
C ARG A 526 -28.47 -22.07 -82.60
N PRO A 527 -29.24 -21.01 -82.86
CA PRO A 527 -30.55 -20.82 -82.22
C PRO A 527 -31.43 -22.04 -82.45
N SER A 528 -32.09 -22.52 -81.39
CA SER A 528 -33.21 -23.44 -81.53
C SER A 528 -34.30 -22.73 -82.33
N ARG A 529 -34.76 -23.32 -83.44
CA ARG A 529 -35.90 -22.76 -84.18
C ARG A 529 -37.21 -23.01 -83.44
#